data_AF-A0AAU7W136-F1
#
_entry.id   AF-A0AAU7W136-F1
#
_cell.length_a   1.000
_cell.length_b   1.000
_cell.length_c   1.000
_cell.angle_alpha   90.00
_cell.angle_beta   90.00
_cell.angle_gamma   90.00
#
_symmetry.space_group_name_H-M   'P 1'
#
loop_
_entity.id
_entity.type
_entity.pdbx_description
1 polymer ?
#
loop_
_entity_poly.entity_id
_entity_poly.type
_entity_poly.pdbx_seq_one_letter_code
_entity_poly.pdbx_strand_id
1 'polypeptide(L)'
;MNVNDVLAGVPMRAPELRDTENPFLHPELFVDAQVTRIIVDVMTGTVGILLELRQAEHLRGNTALLRVTGVAQQNWICTAMANEFTAWSISGATVHQRPGEFQFVAQCLPAGALRLVGTSAEFVLLEAAALASAPPDYRADSRELIRFGVANENTECHAVGVARSVQTEKV
;
A
#
# COMPACT_ATOMS: atom_id res chain seq x y z
N MET A 1 -6.50 6.52 15.14
CA MET A 1 -6.92 5.39 14.29
C MET A 1 -5.70 4.54 14.02
N ASN A 2 -5.86 3.26 13.75
CA ASN A 2 -4.80 2.38 13.29
C ASN A 2 -5.00 2.02 11.81
N VAL A 3 -4.02 1.33 11.22
CA VAL A 3 -4.08 0.86 9.83
C VAL A 3 -5.30 -0.05 9.59
N ASN A 4 -5.67 -0.87 10.56
CA ASN A 4 -6.84 -1.74 10.44
C ASN A 4 -8.16 -0.97 10.36
N ASP A 5 -8.28 0.19 11.03
CA ASP A 5 -9.43 1.09 10.88
C ASP A 5 -9.52 1.62 9.43
N VAL A 6 -8.38 1.97 8.82
CA VAL A 6 -8.32 2.38 7.40
C VAL A 6 -8.77 1.24 6.50
N LEU A 7 -8.24 0.03 6.73
CA LEU A 7 -8.58 -1.16 5.96
C LEU A 7 -10.07 -1.47 6.02
N ALA A 8 -10.66 -1.38 7.22
CA ALA A 8 -12.09 -1.59 7.45
C ALA A 8 -12.97 -0.47 6.85
N GLY A 9 -12.37 0.62 6.36
CA GLY A 9 -13.10 1.75 5.79
C GLY A 9 -13.80 2.61 6.85
N VAL A 10 -13.24 2.67 8.06
CA VAL A 10 -13.75 3.58 9.11
C VAL A 10 -13.69 5.01 8.57
N PRO A 11 -14.78 5.80 8.68
CA PRO A 11 -14.79 7.17 8.19
C PRO A 11 -13.63 7.98 8.78
N MET A 12 -12.80 8.53 7.90
CA MET A 12 -11.66 9.36 8.26
C MET A 12 -11.72 10.70 7.54
N ARG A 13 -11.15 11.73 8.14
CA ARG A 13 -10.97 13.04 7.50
C ARG A 13 -9.57 13.11 6.91
N ALA A 14 -9.48 13.09 5.59
CA ALA A 14 -8.25 13.33 4.85
C ALA A 14 -8.58 14.20 3.63
N PRO A 15 -7.73 15.18 3.29
CA PRO A 15 -7.90 15.92 2.04
C PRO A 15 -7.68 14.98 0.85
N GLU A 16 -8.25 15.32 -0.30
CA GLU A 16 -7.87 14.64 -1.53
C GLU A 16 -6.40 14.92 -1.86
N LEU A 17 -5.71 13.91 -2.38
CA LEU A 17 -4.36 14.09 -2.90
C LEU A 17 -4.42 14.97 -4.14
N ARG A 18 -3.44 15.87 -4.27
CA ARG A 18 -3.24 16.63 -5.51
C ARG A 18 -2.97 15.67 -6.65
N ASP A 19 -3.30 16.07 -7.87
CA ASP A 19 -3.04 15.24 -9.06
C ASP A 19 -1.60 14.76 -9.14
N THR A 20 -0.63 15.63 -8.84
CA THR A 20 0.81 15.30 -8.83
C THR A 20 1.23 14.30 -7.75
N GLU A 21 0.38 14.02 -6.77
CA GLU A 21 0.58 13.05 -5.70
C GLU A 21 -0.38 11.85 -5.84
N ASN A 22 -1.18 11.80 -6.91
CA ASN A 22 -2.20 10.77 -7.09
C ASN A 22 -1.63 9.58 -7.88
N PRO A 23 -1.38 8.43 -7.22
CA PRO A 23 -0.72 7.31 -7.87
C PRO A 23 -1.64 6.53 -8.83
N PHE A 24 -2.94 6.86 -8.87
CA PHE A 24 -3.85 6.34 -9.90
C PHE A 24 -3.76 7.13 -11.21
N LEU A 25 -3.24 8.37 -11.17
CA LEU A 25 -2.91 9.17 -12.36
C LEU A 25 -1.45 8.98 -12.77
N HIS A 26 -0.57 8.81 -11.78
CA HIS A 26 0.87 8.71 -11.92
C HIS A 26 1.39 7.43 -11.24
N PRO A 27 1.25 6.24 -11.85
CA PRO A 27 1.68 4.97 -11.24
C PRO A 27 3.18 4.89 -10.93
N GLU A 28 4.00 5.73 -11.57
CA GLU A 28 5.42 5.89 -11.25
C GLU A 28 5.66 6.35 -9.80
N LEU A 29 4.67 6.96 -9.13
CA LEU A 29 4.76 7.35 -7.73
C LEU A 29 4.81 6.16 -6.76
N PHE A 30 4.52 4.94 -7.23
CA PHE A 30 4.74 3.72 -6.45
C PHE A 30 6.19 3.25 -6.47
N VAL A 31 7.02 3.73 -7.41
CA VAL A 31 8.42 3.30 -7.50
C VAL A 31 9.17 3.66 -6.22
N ASP A 32 10.05 2.77 -5.79
CA ASP A 32 10.83 2.83 -4.54
C ASP A 32 10.03 2.63 -3.24
N ALA A 33 8.70 2.63 -3.29
CA ALA A 33 7.88 2.15 -2.19
C ALA A 33 8.08 0.63 -2.00
N GLN A 34 8.04 0.15 -0.75
CA GLN A 34 8.20 -1.27 -0.47
C GLN A 34 6.90 -1.91 -0.04
N VAL A 35 6.53 -3.05 -0.65
CA VAL A 35 5.41 -3.87 -0.18
C VAL A 35 5.84 -4.56 1.12
N THR A 36 5.26 -4.13 2.24
CA THR A 36 5.56 -4.72 3.55
C THR A 36 4.55 -5.78 3.96
N ARG A 37 3.27 -5.56 3.63
CA ARG A 37 2.18 -6.47 3.97
C ARG A 37 1.09 -6.50 2.91
N ILE A 38 0.46 -7.67 2.80
CA ILE A 38 -0.78 -7.87 2.08
C ILE A 38 -1.78 -8.37 3.12
N ILE A 39 -2.80 -7.57 3.39
CA ILE A 39 -3.79 -7.82 4.44
C ILE A 39 -5.11 -8.15 3.75
N VAL A 40 -5.63 -9.35 3.98
CA VAL A 40 -6.86 -9.84 3.34
C VAL A 40 -7.98 -9.87 4.39
N ASP A 41 -9.01 -9.04 4.19
CA ASP A 41 -10.27 -9.13 4.92
C ASP A 41 -11.30 -9.86 4.05
N VAL A 42 -11.42 -11.16 4.32
CA VAL A 42 -12.34 -12.05 3.59
C VAL A 42 -13.81 -11.70 3.87
N MET A 43 -14.12 -11.17 5.05
CA MET A 43 -15.50 -10.87 5.44
C MET A 43 -16.09 -9.73 4.62
N THR A 44 -15.25 -8.75 4.26
CA THR A 44 -15.67 -7.59 3.47
C THR A 44 -15.23 -7.67 2.00
N GLY A 45 -14.49 -8.72 1.61
CA GLY A 45 -13.93 -8.84 0.27
C GLY A 45 -12.95 -7.72 -0.05
N THR A 46 -12.14 -7.33 0.94
CA THR A 46 -11.20 -6.21 0.87
C THR A 46 -9.77 -6.71 0.98
N VAL A 47 -8.87 -6.11 0.22
CA VAL A 47 -7.42 -6.33 0.36
C VAL A 47 -6.74 -4.99 0.55
N GLY A 48 -5.87 -4.90 1.56
CA GLY A 48 -4.96 -3.79 1.79
C GLY A 48 -3.53 -4.18 1.43
N ILE A 49 -2.85 -3.33 0.67
CA ILE A 49 -1.41 -3.42 0.46
C ILE A 49 -0.76 -2.31 1.27
N LEU A 50 0.01 -2.68 2.29
CA LEU A 50 0.73 -1.72 3.12
C LEU A 50 2.10 -1.45 2.51
N LEU A 51 2.39 -0.16 2.33
CA LEU A 51 3.58 0.33 1.67
C LEU A 51 4.45 1.09 2.67
N GLU A 52 5.74 0.81 2.66
CA GLU A 52 6.76 1.63 3.32
C GLU A 52 7.26 2.70 2.34
N LEU A 53 7.21 3.96 2.75
CA LEU A 53 7.46 5.12 1.88
C LEU A 53 8.66 5.97 2.28
N ARG A 54 9.39 5.66 3.36
CA ARG A 54 10.57 6.45 3.81
C ARG A 54 11.73 6.48 2.80
N GLN A 55 11.65 5.74 1.70
CA GLN A 55 12.58 5.81 0.56
C GLN A 55 11.92 6.33 -0.72
N ALA A 56 10.60 6.54 -0.73
CA ALA A 56 9.84 7.06 -1.87
C ALA A 56 9.73 8.59 -1.75
N GLU A 57 10.67 9.31 -2.34
CA GLU A 57 10.83 10.78 -2.16
C GLU A 57 9.64 11.62 -2.68
N HIS A 58 8.78 11.04 -3.53
CA HIS A 58 7.70 11.76 -4.19
C HIS A 58 6.43 11.91 -3.32
N LEU A 59 6.35 11.20 -2.19
CA LEU A 59 5.18 11.20 -1.32
C LEU A 59 5.54 11.70 0.09
N ARG A 60 4.71 12.58 0.63
CA ARG A 60 4.94 13.27 1.91
C ARG A 60 4.57 12.50 3.18
N GLY A 61 4.32 11.20 3.08
CA GLY A 61 3.96 10.35 4.22
C GLY A 61 4.96 9.20 4.37
N ASN A 62 5.07 8.64 5.56
CA ASN A 62 6.00 7.54 5.82
C ASN A 62 5.44 6.15 5.44
N THR A 63 4.12 6.01 5.25
CA THR A 63 3.47 4.76 4.85
C THR A 63 2.23 5.04 4.00
N ALA A 64 1.70 4.03 3.34
CA ALA A 64 0.41 4.13 2.67
C ALA A 64 -0.32 2.79 2.68
N LEU A 65 -1.65 2.86 2.61
CA LEU A 65 -2.49 1.70 2.38
C LEU A 65 -3.19 1.84 1.02
N LEU A 66 -2.88 0.94 0.09
CA LEU A 66 -3.71 0.72 -1.09
C LEU A 66 -4.82 -0.27 -0.71
N ARG A 67 -6.02 0.25 -0.49
CA ARG A 67 -7.21 -0.50 -0.12
C ARG A 67 -8.02 -0.78 -1.38
N VAL A 68 -8.28 -2.05 -1.68
CA VAL A 68 -9.12 -2.48 -2.81
C VAL A 68 -10.31 -3.26 -2.29
N THR A 69 -11.50 -2.91 -2.74
CA THR A 69 -12.77 -3.57 -2.35
C THR A 69 -13.34 -4.39 -3.49
N GLY A 70 -14.25 -5.33 -3.16
CA GLY A 70 -14.88 -6.19 -4.17
C GLY A 70 -13.82 -7.02 -4.89
N VAL A 71 -12.82 -7.49 -4.14
CA VAL A 71 -11.64 -8.15 -4.70
C VAL A 71 -12.04 -9.46 -5.36
N ALA A 72 -11.77 -9.55 -6.66
CA ALA A 72 -11.96 -10.75 -7.45
C ALA A 72 -10.67 -11.59 -7.52
N GLN A 73 -9.51 -10.94 -7.41
CA GLN A 73 -8.21 -11.62 -7.47
C GLN A 73 -7.14 -10.87 -6.68
N GLN A 74 -6.39 -11.60 -5.87
CA GLN A 74 -5.14 -11.16 -5.28
C GLN A 74 -4.09 -12.23 -5.54
N ASN A 75 -2.94 -11.83 -6.10
CA ASN A 75 -1.83 -12.73 -6.35
C ASN A 75 -0.51 -12.05 -5.97
N TRP A 76 0.30 -12.74 -5.16
CA TRP A 76 1.67 -12.37 -4.84
C TRP A 76 2.56 -13.54 -5.22
N ILE A 77 3.52 -13.28 -6.11
CA ILE A 77 4.52 -14.26 -6.54
C ILE A 77 5.88 -13.69 -6.20
N CYS A 78 6.73 -14.49 -5.56
CA CYS A 78 8.12 -14.15 -5.31
C CYS A 78 9.01 -15.39 -5.47
N THR A 79 10.33 -15.19 -5.50
CA THR A 79 11.28 -16.31 -5.55
C THR A 79 11.23 -17.14 -4.28
N ALA A 80 11.52 -18.44 -4.41
CA ALA A 80 11.58 -19.37 -3.29
C ALA A 80 12.69 -19.04 -2.26
N MET A 81 13.63 -18.14 -2.61
CA MET A 81 14.68 -17.63 -1.71
C MET A 81 14.20 -16.51 -0.79
N ALA A 82 12.90 -16.19 -0.80
CA ALA A 82 12.26 -15.26 0.14
C ALA A 82 12.14 -15.85 1.58
N ASN A 83 13.20 -16.42 2.13
CA ASN A 83 13.22 -17.01 3.48
C ASN A 83 13.74 -16.04 4.56
N GLU A 84 14.16 -14.83 4.16
CA GLU A 84 14.61 -13.73 5.03
C GLU A 84 13.80 -12.45 4.74
N PHE A 85 13.90 -11.46 5.64
CA PHE A 85 13.27 -10.16 5.41
C PHE A 85 13.82 -9.53 4.14
N THR A 86 12.94 -9.32 3.17
CA THR A 86 13.29 -8.79 1.85
C THR A 86 12.57 -7.47 1.64
N ALA A 87 13.32 -6.46 1.20
CA ALA A 87 12.77 -5.19 0.76
C ALA A 87 12.17 -5.40 -0.62
N TRP A 88 10.87 -5.70 -0.66
CA TRP A 88 10.12 -5.83 -1.89
C TRP A 88 9.82 -4.45 -2.48
N SER A 89 10.87 -3.77 -2.92
CA SER A 89 10.79 -2.44 -3.53
C SER A 89 10.13 -2.53 -4.89
N ILE A 90 9.10 -1.72 -5.10
CA ILE A 90 8.42 -1.62 -6.38
C ILE A 90 9.36 -0.95 -7.37
N SER A 91 9.68 -1.65 -8.46
CA SER A 91 10.49 -1.13 -9.57
C SER A 91 9.64 -0.69 -10.77
N GLY A 92 8.33 -0.99 -10.74
CA GLY A 92 7.39 -0.55 -11.74
C GLY A 92 5.96 -0.93 -11.36
N ALA A 93 5.00 -0.08 -11.70
CA ALA A 93 3.60 -0.31 -11.42
C ALA A 93 2.72 0.12 -12.60
N THR A 94 1.59 -0.56 -12.76
CA THR A 94 0.52 -0.16 -13.65
C THR A 94 -0.82 -0.17 -12.92
N VAL A 95 -1.64 0.84 -13.22
CA VAL A 95 -3.01 0.97 -12.72
C VAL A 95 -3.93 0.99 -13.93
N HIS A 96 -4.92 0.11 -13.92
CA HIS A 96 -6.05 0.16 -14.84
C HIS A 96 -7.31 0.38 -14.03
N GLN A 97 -8.09 1.40 -14.40
CA GLN A 97 -9.30 1.76 -13.68
C GLN A 97 -10.40 2.20 -14.64
N ARG A 98 -11.62 1.74 -14.36
CA ARG A 98 -12.87 2.10 -15.03
C ARG A 98 -13.98 2.10 -13.97
N PRO A 99 -15.14 2.72 -14.22
CA PRO A 99 -16.28 2.62 -13.30
C PRO A 99 -16.59 1.16 -12.95
N GLY A 100 -16.41 0.80 -11.68
CA GLY A 100 -16.67 -0.55 -11.16
C GLY A 100 -15.57 -1.59 -11.41
N GLU A 101 -14.43 -1.20 -11.97
CA GLU A 101 -13.29 -2.09 -12.23
C GLU A 101 -11.96 -1.41 -11.84
N PHE A 102 -11.16 -2.11 -11.05
CA PHE A 102 -9.82 -1.68 -10.67
C PHE A 102 -8.84 -2.84 -10.80
N GLN A 103 -7.69 -2.58 -11.42
CA GLN A 103 -6.55 -3.49 -11.44
C GLN A 103 -5.26 -2.73 -11.12
N PHE A 104 -4.49 -3.29 -10.19
CA PHE A 104 -3.14 -2.87 -9.86
C PHE A 104 -2.16 -4.02 -10.15
N VAL A 105 -1.06 -3.70 -10.82
CA VAL A 105 0.06 -4.63 -11.03
C VAL A 105 1.34 -3.93 -10.61
N ALA A 106 2.14 -4.57 -9.77
CA ALA A 106 3.48 -4.08 -9.40
C ALA A 106 4.53 -5.16 -9.65
N GLN A 107 5.66 -4.75 -10.21
CA GLN A 107 6.90 -5.52 -10.24
C GLN A 107 7.78 -5.04 -9.10
N CYS A 108 8.33 -5.98 -8.35
CA CYS A 108 9.15 -5.72 -7.18
C CYS A 108 10.53 -6.37 -7.35
N LEU A 109 11.58 -5.68 -6.91
CA LEU A 109 12.90 -6.29 -6.73
C LEU A 109 12.92 -7.10 -5.41
N PRO A 110 13.74 -8.16 -5.32
CA PRO A 110 14.61 -8.71 -6.36
C PRO A 110 13.88 -9.49 -7.47
N ALA A 111 12.71 -10.07 -7.20
CA ALA A 111 11.90 -10.83 -8.18
C ALA A 111 10.51 -11.15 -7.60
N GLY A 112 9.76 -10.10 -7.27
CA GLY A 112 8.38 -10.16 -6.79
C GLY A 112 7.40 -9.59 -7.82
N ALA A 113 6.18 -10.11 -7.85
CA ALA A 113 5.09 -9.57 -8.65
C ALA A 113 3.80 -9.60 -7.84
N LEU A 114 3.14 -8.44 -7.76
CA LEU A 114 1.83 -8.26 -7.14
C LEU A 114 0.80 -7.98 -8.23
N ARG A 115 -0.32 -8.69 -8.19
CA ARG A 115 -1.51 -8.35 -8.97
C ARG A 115 -2.74 -8.35 -8.08
N LEU A 116 -3.52 -7.27 -8.17
CA LEU A 116 -4.74 -7.08 -7.42
C LEU A 116 -5.84 -6.60 -8.37
N VAL A 117 -7.02 -7.24 -8.30
CA VAL A 117 -8.20 -6.90 -9.10
C VAL A 117 -9.41 -6.80 -8.19
N GLY A 118 -10.16 -5.72 -8.29
CA GLY A 118 -11.40 -5.50 -7.56
C GLY A 118 -12.30 -4.49 -8.27
N THR A 119 -13.25 -3.93 -7.53
CA THR A 119 -14.26 -3.00 -8.08
C THR A 119 -13.92 -1.54 -7.85
N SER A 120 -13.22 -1.24 -6.77
CA SER A 120 -12.78 0.12 -6.44
C SER A 120 -11.53 0.08 -5.57
N ALA A 121 -10.77 1.17 -5.58
CA ALA A 121 -9.59 1.33 -4.75
C ALA A 121 -9.50 2.72 -4.14
N GLU A 122 -8.89 2.77 -2.96
CA GLU A 122 -8.46 3.97 -2.28
C GLU A 122 -6.97 3.85 -1.99
N PHE A 123 -6.20 4.84 -2.40
CA PHE A 123 -4.83 5.00 -1.95
C PHE A 123 -4.85 6.01 -0.81
N VAL A 124 -4.55 5.54 0.40
CA VAL A 124 -4.51 6.37 1.59
C VAL A 124 -3.07 6.61 1.96
N LEU A 125 -2.63 7.86 1.81
CA LEU A 125 -1.33 8.31 2.30
C LEU A 125 -1.42 8.49 3.81
N LEU A 126 -0.52 7.86 4.54
CA LEU A 126 -0.55 7.75 5.98
C LEU A 126 0.78 8.25 6.57
N GLU A 127 0.68 8.72 7.79
CA GLU A 127 1.83 8.95 8.65
C GLU A 127 1.64 8.05 9.89
N ALA A 128 2.37 6.94 9.90
CA ALA A 128 2.40 6.00 11.01
C ALA A 128 3.22 6.56 12.16
N ALA A 129 2.70 6.41 13.38
CA ALA A 129 3.37 6.82 14.59
C ALA A 129 4.54 5.89 14.91
N ALA A 130 5.49 6.41 15.70
CA ALA A 130 6.59 5.65 16.29
C ALA A 130 7.54 4.94 15.30
N LEU A 131 7.51 5.29 14.01
CA LEU A 131 8.53 4.87 13.04
C LEU A 131 9.76 5.78 13.13
N ALA A 132 10.94 5.18 13.04
CA ALA A 132 12.19 5.93 12.91
C ALA A 132 12.23 6.67 11.56
N SER A 133 13.08 7.70 11.44
CA SER A 133 13.22 8.46 10.21
C SER A 133 13.72 7.61 9.04
N ALA A 134 14.63 6.66 9.30
CA ALA A 134 15.11 5.69 8.32
C ALA A 134 14.38 4.35 8.52
N PRO A 135 14.13 3.58 7.43
CA PRO A 135 13.65 2.21 7.54
C PRO A 135 14.71 1.30 8.18
N PRO A 136 14.32 0.11 8.68
CA PRO A 136 15.26 -0.86 9.22
C PRO A 136 16.25 -1.37 8.16
N ASP A 137 17.46 -1.75 8.59
CA ASP A 137 18.42 -2.44 7.74
C ASP A 137 18.07 -3.93 7.72
N TYR A 138 17.47 -4.41 6.63
CA TYR A 138 17.02 -5.81 6.53
C TYR A 138 18.16 -6.84 6.48
N ARG A 139 19.42 -6.40 6.39
CA ARG A 139 20.60 -7.27 6.45
C ARG A 139 21.26 -7.28 7.83
N ALA A 140 21.26 -6.15 8.53
CA ALA A 140 21.99 -5.98 9.78
C ALA A 140 21.09 -6.03 11.04
N ASP A 141 19.85 -5.58 10.93
CA ASP A 141 18.95 -5.51 12.09
C ASP A 141 18.41 -6.88 12.48
N SER A 142 18.13 -7.03 13.77
CA SER A 142 17.42 -8.21 14.28
C SER A 142 16.02 -8.32 13.66
N ARG A 143 15.49 -9.55 13.60
CA ARG A 143 14.15 -9.81 13.07
C ARG A 143 13.07 -9.03 13.80
N GLU A 144 13.23 -8.85 15.11
CA GLU A 144 12.34 -8.06 15.95
C GLU A 144 12.37 -6.59 15.54
N LEU A 145 13.56 -5.99 15.40
CA LEU A 145 13.71 -4.61 14.96
C LEU A 145 13.12 -4.39 13.56
N ILE A 146 13.32 -5.33 12.64
CA ILE A 146 12.71 -5.25 11.31
C ILE A 146 11.17 -5.29 11.41
N ARG A 147 10.62 -6.22 12.21
CA ARG A 147 9.16 -6.36 12.38
C ARG A 147 8.50 -5.15 13.03
N PHE A 148 9.16 -4.51 13.99
CA PHE A 148 8.64 -3.35 14.71
C PHE A 148 8.99 -2.03 14.02
N GLY A 149 10.01 -2.02 13.18
CA GLY A 149 10.46 -0.83 12.46
C GLY A 149 9.71 -0.55 11.17
N VAL A 150 8.69 -1.36 10.83
CA VAL A 150 7.75 -1.12 9.71
C VAL A 150 6.31 -1.11 10.23
N ALA A 151 5.44 -0.38 9.54
CA ALA A 151 4.02 -0.37 9.88
C ALA A 151 3.38 -1.77 9.76
N ASN A 152 2.35 -1.98 10.57
CA ASN A 152 1.48 -3.16 10.55
C ASN A 152 0.01 -2.76 10.79
N GLU A 153 -0.89 -3.73 10.82
CA GLU A 153 -2.34 -3.53 10.97
C GLU A 153 -2.70 -2.75 12.25
N ASN A 154 -1.92 -2.94 13.31
CA ASN A 154 -2.16 -2.32 14.62
C ASN A 154 -1.42 -1.00 14.81
N THR A 155 -0.63 -0.56 13.82
CA THR A 155 0.15 0.66 13.93
C THR A 155 -0.79 1.86 13.93
N GLU A 156 -0.65 2.72 14.93
CA GLU A 156 -1.37 3.99 14.97
C GLU A 156 -0.92 4.88 13.82
N CYS A 157 -1.86 5.56 13.18
CA CYS A 157 -1.58 6.41 12.05
C CYS A 157 -2.57 7.56 11.94
N HIS A 158 -2.21 8.54 11.12
CA HIS A 158 -3.13 9.56 10.64
C HIS A 158 -3.10 9.63 9.13
N ALA A 159 -4.27 9.88 8.53
CA ALA A 159 -4.39 10.03 7.09
C ALA A 159 -3.97 11.45 6.67
N VAL A 160 -3.00 11.51 5.76
CA VAL A 160 -2.42 12.74 5.21
C VAL A 160 -3.12 13.14 3.92
N GLY A 161 -3.60 12.15 3.16
CA GLY A 161 -4.40 12.37 1.97
C GLY A 161 -5.00 11.08 1.43
N VAL A 162 -5.99 11.22 0.55
CA VAL A 162 -6.62 10.09 -0.12
C VAL A 162 -6.76 10.34 -1.62
N ALA A 163 -6.45 9.33 -2.43
CA ALA A 163 -6.86 9.25 -3.82
C ALA A 163 -7.83 8.08 -3.98
N ARG A 164 -8.82 8.22 -4.87
CA ARG A 164 -9.81 7.19 -5.15
C ARG A 164 -9.77 6.80 -6.62
N SER A 165 -9.96 5.53 -6.90
CA SER A 165 -10.12 5.07 -8.27
C SER A 165 -11.41 5.65 -8.86
N VAL A 166 -11.50 5.69 -10.18
CA VAL A 166 -12.73 6.12 -10.88
C VAL A 166 -13.94 5.35 -10.35
N GLN A 167 -14.93 6.07 -9.82
CA GLN A 167 -16.17 5.49 -9.32
C GLN A 167 -17.27 5.57 -10.38
N THR A 168 -18.20 4.62 -10.35
CA THR A 168 -19.48 4.76 -11.05
C THR A 168 -20.28 5.85 -10.35
N GLU A 169 -20.79 6.84 -11.08
CA GLU A 169 -21.78 7.77 -10.54
C GLU A 169 -22.93 6.95 -9.94
N LYS A 170 -23.29 7.22 -8.68
CA LYS A 170 -24.47 6.61 -8.08
C LYS A 170 -25.69 7.10 -8.86
N VAL A 171 -26.32 6.19 -9.61
CA VAL A 171 -27.64 6.40 -10.23
C VAL A 171 -28.71 6.50 -9.16
#